data_AF-A0A0J7YPP3-F1
#
_entry.id   AF-A0A0J7YPP3-F1
#
_cell.length_a   1.000
_cell.length_b   1.000
_cell.length_c   1.000
_cell.angle_alpha   90.00
_cell.angle_beta   90.00
_cell.angle_gamma   90.00
#
_symmetry.space_group_name_H-M   'P 1'
#
loop_
_entity.id
_entity.type
_entity.pdbx_description
1 polymer ?
#
loop_
_entity_poly.entity_id
_entity_poly.type
_entity_poly.pdbx_seq_one_letter_code
_entity_poly.pdbx_strand_id
1 'polypeptide(L)'
;SSDLDEILARYIRPLTKYAEAIVQEKCFRYGTEEEIDRLLKDEKEDEPKRIPYFFGYSSKHPGLFVFSFLPSKHVVHELVKLTPKGYRFQKRNFTKASQIIAYIKSDFVKQLKERSRKAASLKAQQTATSPSKGHSRWGEPITQAYGRPPTHPDRRPNLRYE
;
A
#
# COMPACT_ATOMS: atom_id res chain seq x y z
N SER A 1 -48.72 14.25 -5.97
CA SER A 1 -47.37 13.65 -6.04
C SER A 1 -47.24 12.76 -4.83
N SER A 2 -46.96 11.48 -5.03
CA SER A 2 -46.77 10.55 -3.90
C SER A 2 -45.42 10.85 -3.23
N ASP A 3 -45.27 10.58 -1.93
CA ASP A 3 -43.97 10.68 -1.22
C ASP A 3 -42.86 9.87 -1.92
N LEU A 4 -43.24 8.81 -2.64
CA LEU A 4 -42.33 8.02 -3.47
C LEU A 4 -41.73 8.82 -4.63
N ASP A 5 -42.52 9.67 -5.29
CA ASP A 5 -42.04 10.53 -6.37
C ASP A 5 -41.01 11.53 -5.86
N GLU A 6 -41.20 12.04 -4.63
CA GLU A 6 -40.24 12.94 -3.99
C GLU A 6 -38.92 12.22 -3.70
N ILE A 7 -38.97 11.00 -3.14
CA ILE A 7 -37.76 10.20 -2.87
C ILE A 7 -37.00 9.90 -4.17
N LEU A 8 -37.71 9.50 -5.23
CA LEU A 8 -37.13 9.23 -6.54
C LEU A 8 -36.44 10.48 -7.11
N ALA A 9 -37.12 11.62 -7.08
CA ALA A 9 -36.59 12.87 -7.60
C ALA A 9 -35.38 13.38 -6.79
N ARG A 10 -35.40 13.18 -5.47
CA ARG A 10 -34.39 13.71 -4.56
C ARG A 10 -33.14 12.83 -4.43
N TYR A 11 -33.27 11.51 -4.61
CA TYR A 11 -32.17 10.57 -4.38
C TYR A 11 -31.83 9.74 -5.60
N ILE A 12 -32.79 9.01 -6.17
CA ILE A 12 -32.49 8.02 -7.22
C ILE A 12 -32.07 8.69 -8.52
N ARG A 13 -32.84 9.67 -9.02
CA ARG A 13 -32.51 10.35 -10.29
C ARG A 13 -31.13 11.03 -10.24
N PRO A 14 -30.76 11.77 -9.17
CA PRO A 14 -29.40 12.30 -9.04
C PRO A 14 -28.32 11.22 -9.02
N LEU A 15 -28.53 10.12 -8.27
CA LEU A 15 -27.55 9.04 -8.21
C LEU A 15 -27.34 8.39 -9.58
N THR A 16 -28.41 8.11 -10.32
CA THR A 16 -28.33 7.56 -11.68
C THR A 16 -27.55 8.50 -12.60
N LYS A 17 -27.84 9.80 -12.57
CA LYS A 17 -27.10 10.81 -13.35
C LYS A 17 -25.60 10.79 -13.06
N TYR A 18 -25.20 10.69 -11.79
CA TYR A 18 -23.78 10.62 -11.42
C TYR A 18 -23.15 9.26 -11.77
N ALA A 19 -23.90 8.17 -11.68
CA ALA A 19 -23.45 6.85 -12.12
C ALA A 19 -23.15 6.83 -13.63
N GLU A 20 -24.04 7.38 -14.45
CA GLU A 20 -23.83 7.49 -15.90
C GLU A 20 -22.64 8.38 -16.23
N ALA A 21 -22.52 9.52 -15.54
CA ALA A 21 -21.43 10.46 -15.78
C ALA A 21 -20.04 9.87 -15.49
N ILE A 22 -19.87 9.09 -14.41
CA ILE A 22 -18.58 8.46 -14.10
C ILE A 22 -18.25 7.32 -15.08
N VAL A 23 -19.26 6.60 -15.58
CA VAL A 23 -19.08 5.55 -16.61
C VAL A 23 -18.66 6.15 -17.95
N GLN A 24 -19.11 7.37 -18.26
CA GLN A 24 -18.75 8.09 -19.49
C GLN A 24 -17.36 8.76 -19.42
N GLU A 25 -16.68 8.76 -18.27
CA GLU A 25 -15.32 9.28 -18.17
C GLU A 25 -14.35 8.46 -19.04
N LYS A 26 -13.41 9.13 -19.72
CA LYS A 26 -12.47 8.47 -20.65
C LYS A 26 -11.57 7.41 -19.98
N CYS A 27 -11.32 7.58 -18.69
CA CYS A 27 -10.54 6.65 -17.87
C CYS A 27 -11.41 5.60 -17.16
N PHE A 28 -12.67 5.43 -17.55
CA PHE A 28 -13.46 4.31 -17.08
C PHE A 28 -13.03 3.00 -17.76
N ARG A 29 -12.91 1.93 -16.98
CA ARG A 29 -12.57 0.59 -17.44
C ARG A 29 -13.48 -0.43 -16.78
N TYR A 30 -13.93 -1.39 -17.59
CA TYR A 30 -14.61 -2.59 -17.14
C TYR A 30 -13.57 -3.67 -16.87
N GLY A 31 -13.83 -4.52 -15.88
CA GLY A 31 -12.95 -5.63 -15.54
C GLY A 31 -12.89 -5.88 -14.04
N THR A 32 -12.23 -6.99 -13.70
CA THR A 32 -11.86 -7.38 -12.34
C THR A 32 -10.71 -6.52 -11.80
N GLU A 33 -10.51 -6.52 -10.48
CA GLU A 33 -9.42 -5.76 -9.84
C GLU A 33 -8.06 -6.21 -10.39
N GLU A 34 -7.90 -7.50 -10.65
CA GLU A 34 -6.70 -8.11 -11.22
C GLU A 34 -6.44 -7.69 -12.68
N GLU A 35 -7.48 -7.50 -13.48
CA GLU A 35 -7.36 -6.96 -14.85
C GLU A 35 -6.95 -5.49 -14.83
N ILE A 36 -7.58 -4.70 -13.96
CA ILE A 36 -7.21 -3.28 -13.78
C ILE A 36 -5.78 -3.15 -13.28
N ASP A 37 -5.33 -4.02 -12.37
CA ASP A 37 -3.96 -4.05 -11.88
C ASP A 37 -2.93 -4.28 -12.97
N ARG A 38 -3.21 -5.22 -13.89
CA ARG A 38 -2.34 -5.49 -15.04
C ARG A 38 -2.28 -4.27 -15.96
N LEU A 39 -3.43 -3.73 -16.34
CA LEU A 39 -3.51 -2.53 -17.19
C LEU A 39 -2.72 -1.35 -16.61
N LEU A 40 -2.83 -1.11 -15.30
CA LEU A 40 -2.08 -0.03 -14.64
C LEU A 40 -0.57 -0.27 -14.64
N LYS A 41 -0.13 -1.52 -14.48
CA LYS A 41 1.29 -1.87 -14.49
C LYS A 41 1.88 -1.74 -15.91
N ASP A 42 1.16 -2.20 -16.92
CA ASP A 42 1.56 -2.08 -18.32
C ASP A 42 1.70 -0.58 -18.69
N GLU A 43 0.70 0.25 -18.36
CA GLU A 43 0.75 1.70 -18.62
C GLU A 43 1.87 2.41 -17.85
N LYS A 44 2.27 1.86 -16.70
CA LYS A 44 3.37 2.38 -15.87
C LYS A 44 4.73 1.99 -16.43
N GLU A 45 4.84 0.83 -17.04
CA GLU A 45 6.04 0.37 -17.72
C GLU A 45 6.29 1.20 -18.99
N ASP A 46 5.22 1.45 -19.76
CA ASP A 46 5.26 2.31 -20.94
C ASP A 46 5.62 3.77 -20.61
N GLU A 47 5.04 4.33 -19.54
CA GLU A 47 5.35 5.69 -19.09
C GLU A 47 5.66 5.78 -17.59
N PRO A 48 6.91 5.48 -17.16
CA PRO A 48 7.27 5.41 -15.73
C PRO A 48 7.12 6.72 -14.95
N LYS A 49 7.10 7.86 -15.64
CA LYS A 49 6.90 9.18 -15.04
C LYS A 49 5.42 9.48 -14.77
N ARG A 50 4.50 8.89 -15.55
CA ARG A 50 3.06 9.07 -15.38
C ARG A 50 2.55 8.21 -14.22
N ILE A 51 1.49 8.67 -13.58
CA ILE A 51 0.73 7.87 -12.62
C ILE A 51 -0.53 7.43 -13.35
N PRO A 52 -0.61 6.17 -13.81
CA PRO A 52 -1.80 5.68 -14.48
C PRO A 52 -2.94 5.50 -13.46
N TYR A 53 -4.17 5.66 -13.95
CA TYR A 53 -5.37 5.60 -13.13
C TYR A 53 -6.62 5.24 -13.95
N PHE A 54 -7.55 4.53 -13.33
CA PHE A 54 -8.84 4.20 -13.92
C PHE A 54 -9.98 4.29 -12.89
N PHE A 55 -11.16 4.65 -13.38
CA PHE A 55 -12.41 4.36 -12.67
C PHE A 55 -12.91 2.97 -13.08
N GLY A 56 -13.63 2.30 -12.19
CA GLY A 56 -14.30 1.05 -12.48
C GLY A 56 -15.37 0.73 -11.45
N TYR A 57 -16.00 -0.43 -11.59
CA TYR A 57 -16.90 -0.97 -10.57
C TYR A 57 -16.12 -1.68 -9.47
N SER A 58 -16.61 -1.60 -8.23
CA SER A 58 -16.03 -2.39 -7.14
C SER A 58 -16.65 -3.79 -7.13
N SER A 59 -15.86 -4.82 -7.45
CA SER A 59 -16.29 -6.22 -7.32
C SER A 59 -16.53 -6.62 -5.85
N LYS A 60 -15.78 -6.00 -4.93
CA LYS A 60 -15.87 -6.27 -3.48
C LYS A 60 -17.06 -5.58 -2.81
N HIS A 61 -17.53 -4.47 -3.38
CA HIS A 61 -18.59 -3.65 -2.79
C HIS A 61 -19.62 -3.26 -3.87
N PRO A 62 -20.62 -4.11 -4.13
CA PRO A 62 -21.65 -3.83 -5.13
C PRO A 62 -22.33 -2.48 -4.90
N GLY A 63 -22.60 -1.76 -6.00
CA GLY A 63 -23.17 -0.41 -5.97
C GLY A 63 -22.18 0.71 -5.69
N LEU A 64 -20.90 0.40 -5.46
CA LEU A 64 -19.82 1.39 -5.37
C LEU A 64 -18.92 1.36 -6.60
N PHE A 65 -18.34 2.52 -6.88
CA PHE A 65 -17.25 2.65 -7.84
C PHE A 65 -15.91 2.57 -7.12
N VAL A 66 -14.86 2.30 -7.88
CA VAL A 66 -13.48 2.31 -7.41
C VAL A 66 -12.66 3.25 -8.30
N PHE A 67 -11.74 3.97 -7.68
CA PHE A 67 -10.69 4.68 -8.38
C PHE A 67 -9.36 3.99 -8.06
N SER A 68 -8.77 3.39 -9.10
CA SER A 68 -7.55 2.60 -9.03
C SER A 68 -6.40 3.40 -9.64
N PHE A 69 -5.25 3.47 -8.97
CA PHE A 69 -4.09 4.21 -9.48
C PHE A 69 -2.77 3.62 -9.00
N LEU A 70 -1.70 3.81 -9.79
CA LEU A 70 -0.37 3.27 -9.51
C LEU A 70 0.67 4.41 -9.36
N PRO A 71 0.83 4.97 -8.15
CA PRO A 71 1.72 6.10 -7.92
C PRO A 71 3.20 5.72 -7.98
N SER A 72 3.52 4.46 -7.62
CA SER A 72 4.87 3.91 -7.62
C SER A 72 4.81 2.41 -7.92
N LYS A 73 5.09 1.53 -6.94
CA LYS A 73 5.16 0.07 -7.15
C LYS A 73 3.85 -0.68 -6.85
N HIS A 74 2.99 -0.10 -6.01
CA HIS A 74 1.76 -0.77 -5.56
C HIS A 74 0.54 -0.05 -6.09
N VAL A 75 -0.39 -0.82 -6.64
CA VAL A 75 -1.70 -0.30 -7.03
C VAL A 75 -2.49 -0.01 -5.77
N VAL A 76 -3.23 1.09 -5.82
CA VAL A 76 -4.11 1.53 -4.74
C VAL A 76 -5.53 1.60 -5.30
N HIS A 77 -6.45 0.93 -4.62
CA HIS A 77 -7.89 0.94 -4.93
C HIS A 77 -8.64 1.70 -3.85
N GLU A 78 -9.27 2.80 -4.22
CA GLU A 78 -10.02 3.64 -3.28
C GLU A 78 -11.48 3.76 -3.72
N LEU A 79 -12.40 3.56 -2.77
CA LEU A 79 -13.83 3.55 -3.07
C LEU A 79 -14.34 4.97 -3.36
N VAL A 80 -15.16 5.06 -4.39
CA VAL A 80 -15.92 6.24 -4.78
C VAL A 80 -17.39 5.96 -4.50
N LYS A 81 -17.97 6.69 -3.53
CA LYS A 81 -19.38 6.54 -3.18
C LYS A 81 -20.22 7.57 -3.89
N LEU A 82 -21.34 7.16 -4.47
CA LEU A 82 -22.32 8.10 -4.99
C LEU A 82 -23.13 8.73 -3.85
N THR A 83 -23.49 9.98 -4.05
CA THR A 83 -24.37 10.76 -3.19
C THR A 83 -25.32 11.55 -4.09
N PRO A 84 -26.50 11.97 -3.61
CA PRO A 84 -27.38 12.84 -4.40
C PRO A 84 -26.76 14.19 -4.77
N LYS A 85 -25.61 14.55 -4.17
CA LYS A 85 -24.87 15.79 -4.43
C LYS A 85 -23.62 15.59 -5.30
N GLY A 86 -23.31 14.36 -5.71
CA GLY A 86 -22.12 14.01 -6.46
C GLY A 86 -21.39 12.79 -5.88
N TYR A 87 -20.06 12.89 -5.75
CA TYR A 87 -19.18 11.79 -5.37
C TYR A 87 -18.52 12.05 -4.02
N ARG A 88 -18.33 11.01 -3.23
CA ARG A 88 -17.53 11.05 -2.00
C ARG A 88 -16.29 10.17 -2.16
N PHE A 89 -15.12 10.75 -1.97
CA PHE A 89 -13.82 10.10 -2.10
C PHE A 89 -12.86 10.60 -1.01
N GLN A 90 -12.20 9.69 -0.28
CA GLN A 90 -11.22 10.03 0.78
C GLN A 90 -11.72 11.12 1.76
N LYS A 91 -12.98 10.99 2.21
CA LYS A 91 -13.70 11.93 3.10
C LYS A 91 -14.04 13.31 2.50
N ARG A 92 -13.78 13.53 1.22
CA ARG A 92 -14.13 14.76 0.49
C ARG A 92 -15.34 14.53 -0.41
N ASN A 93 -16.10 15.59 -0.68
CA ASN A 93 -17.21 15.57 -1.62
C ASN A 93 -16.81 16.31 -2.90
N PHE A 94 -17.23 15.78 -4.04
CA PHE A 94 -16.94 16.29 -5.37
C PHE A 94 -18.24 16.33 -6.17
N THR A 95 -18.40 17.31 -7.06
CA THR A 95 -19.60 17.40 -7.90
C THR A 95 -19.40 16.78 -9.29
N LYS A 96 -18.14 16.53 -9.69
CA LYS A 96 -17.75 15.91 -10.95
C LYS A 96 -16.65 14.86 -10.72
N ALA A 97 -16.67 13.77 -11.48
CA ALA A 97 -15.65 12.72 -11.38
C ALA A 97 -14.25 13.25 -11.77
N SER A 98 -14.17 14.12 -12.78
CA SER A 98 -12.94 14.84 -13.15
C SER A 98 -12.27 15.64 -12.02
N GLN A 99 -13.01 16.11 -11.02
CA GLN A 99 -12.41 16.79 -9.85
C GLN A 99 -11.63 15.81 -8.96
N ILE A 100 -12.04 14.55 -8.88
CA ILE A 100 -11.28 13.50 -8.18
C ILE A 100 -9.93 13.32 -8.89
N ILE A 101 -9.92 13.26 -10.22
CA ILE A 101 -8.69 13.15 -11.02
C ILE A 101 -7.75 14.34 -10.74
N ALA A 102 -8.30 15.57 -10.77
CA ALA A 102 -7.52 16.78 -10.48
C ALA A 102 -6.91 16.74 -9.07
N TYR A 103 -7.70 16.34 -8.06
CA TYR A 103 -7.25 16.20 -6.68
C TYR A 103 -6.12 15.17 -6.53
N ILE A 104 -6.20 14.06 -7.26
CA ILE A 104 -5.14 13.04 -7.25
C ILE A 104 -3.84 13.60 -7.83
N LYS A 105 -3.93 14.33 -8.93
CA LYS A 105 -2.77 14.94 -9.62
C LYS A 105 -2.10 16.04 -8.78
N SER A 106 -2.84 16.86 -8.05
CA SER A 106 -2.30 18.01 -7.30
C SER A 106 -1.73 17.65 -5.93
N ASP A 107 -2.54 16.94 -5.12
CA ASP A 107 -2.36 16.92 -3.67
C ASP A 107 -2.25 15.51 -3.10
N PHE A 108 -3.04 14.57 -3.63
CA PHE A 108 -3.12 13.25 -3.01
C PHE A 108 -1.82 12.44 -3.12
N VAL A 109 -1.14 12.49 -4.27
CA VAL A 109 0.14 11.77 -4.44
C VAL A 109 1.20 12.27 -3.47
N LYS A 110 1.22 13.58 -3.19
CA LYS A 110 2.12 14.16 -2.18
C LYS A 110 1.78 13.62 -0.79
N GLN A 111 0.49 13.59 -0.44
CA GLN A 111 0.02 13.04 0.84
C GLN A 111 0.33 11.55 0.98
N LEU A 112 0.18 10.76 -0.09
CA LEU A 112 0.45 9.33 -0.07
C LEU A 112 1.95 9.05 0.12
N LYS A 113 2.83 9.77 -0.59
CA LYS A 113 4.28 9.66 -0.39
C LYS A 113 4.67 9.97 1.05
N GLU A 114 4.06 10.99 1.64
CA GLU A 114 4.31 11.34 3.05
C GLU A 114 3.82 10.26 4.02
N ARG A 115 2.63 9.69 3.77
CA ARG A 115 2.12 8.54 4.55
C ARG A 115 3.09 7.34 4.46
N SER A 116 3.60 7.03 3.27
CA SER A 116 4.57 5.93 3.08
C SER A 116 5.88 6.17 3.82
N ARG A 117 6.42 7.41 3.81
CA ARG A 117 7.65 7.75 4.56
C ARG A 117 7.46 7.60 6.07
N LYS A 118 6.35 8.11 6.61
CA LYS A 118 6.03 7.97 8.04
C LYS A 118 5.88 6.51 8.44
N ALA A 119 5.20 5.70 7.63
CA ALA A 119 5.08 4.27 7.88
C ALA A 119 6.44 3.53 7.87
N ALA A 120 7.35 3.91 6.96
CA ALA A 120 8.70 3.35 6.93
C ALA A 120 9.53 3.73 8.17
N SER A 121 9.44 4.99 8.61
CA SER A 121 10.13 5.47 9.82
C SER A 121 9.65 4.74 11.08
N LEU A 122 8.33 4.56 11.24
CA LEU A 122 7.75 3.80 12.35
C LEU A 122 8.21 2.34 12.36
N LYS A 123 8.27 1.69 11.19
CA LYS A 123 8.78 0.31 11.08
C LYS A 123 10.26 0.21 11.48
N ALA A 124 11.10 1.17 11.06
CA ALA A 124 12.52 1.17 11.41
C ALA A 124 12.77 1.34 12.92
N GLN A 125 11.96 2.17 13.59
CA GLN A 125 12.04 2.34 15.06
C GLN A 125 11.64 1.07 15.83
N GLN A 126 10.69 0.29 15.32
CA GLN A 126 10.28 -0.99 15.91
C GLN A 126 11.33 -2.09 15.71
N THR A 127 12.03 -2.14 14.57
CA THR A 127 13.10 -3.12 14.34
C THR A 127 14.39 -2.81 15.10
N ALA A 128 14.60 -1.54 15.48
CA ALA A 128 15.78 -1.11 16.25
C ALA A 128 15.64 -1.32 17.78
N THR A 129 14.47 -1.74 18.27
CA THR A 129 14.19 -1.91 19.71
C THR A 129 14.19 -3.36 20.19
N SER A 130 14.59 -4.34 19.37
CA SER A 130 14.90 -5.70 19.84
C SER A 130 16.26 -5.73 20.53
N PRO A 131 16.34 -5.97 21.85
CA PRO A 131 17.63 -6.18 22.51
C PRO A 131 18.11 -7.60 22.20
N SER A 132 19.20 -7.71 21.45
CA SER A 132 19.98 -8.95 21.38
C SER A 132 20.59 -9.20 22.77
N LYS A 133 19.92 -9.98 23.62
CA LYS A 133 20.57 -10.57 24.80
C LYS A 133 21.56 -11.63 24.32
N GLY A 134 22.79 -11.21 24.07
CA GLY A 134 23.93 -12.11 24.01
C GLY A 134 24.16 -12.71 25.40
N HIS A 135 23.81 -13.99 25.56
CA HIS A 135 24.17 -14.74 26.76
C HIS A 135 25.58 -15.35 26.59
N SER A 136 26.52 -14.74 27.31
CA SER A 136 27.66 -15.31 28.02
C SER A 136 28.52 -16.38 27.33
N ARG A 137 29.62 -15.91 26.73
CA ARG A 137 30.90 -16.62 26.69
C ARG A 137 31.61 -16.42 28.04
N TRP A 138 32.29 -17.46 28.53
CA TRP A 138 33.07 -17.59 29.78
C TRP A 138 32.35 -18.27 30.94
N GLY A 139 32.60 -19.57 31.04
CA GLY A 139 32.38 -20.41 32.21
C GLY A 139 33.36 -21.57 32.15
N GLU A 140 34.59 -21.37 32.59
CA GLU A 140 35.49 -22.46 32.97
C GLU A 140 35.37 -22.70 34.47
N PRO A 141 35.25 -23.95 34.92
CA PRO A 141 35.67 -24.35 36.25
C PRO A 141 36.94 -25.19 36.13
N ILE A 142 38.08 -24.67 36.60
CA ILE A 142 39.25 -25.50 36.89
C ILE A 142 39.50 -25.46 38.38
N THR A 143 39.20 -26.60 39.00
CA THR A 143 39.63 -27.01 40.32
C THR A 143 41.14 -27.29 40.35
N GLN A 144 41.70 -27.20 41.56
CA GLN A 144 42.91 -27.91 42.04
C GLN A 144 44.25 -27.16 41.81
N ALA A 145 44.78 -26.51 42.84
CA ALA A 145 45.64 -27.06 43.90
C ALA A 145 47.12 -27.24 43.48
N TYR A 146 47.98 -26.52 44.20
CA TYR A 146 49.44 -26.66 44.39
C TYR A 146 50.32 -27.30 43.29
N GLY A 147 51.32 -26.55 42.82
CA GLY A 147 52.63 -27.13 42.49
C GLY A 147 53.26 -26.71 41.15
N ARG A 148 54.27 -25.81 41.25
CA ARG A 148 55.55 -25.73 40.50
C ARG A 148 55.60 -25.97 38.97
N PRO A 149 56.24 -25.08 38.17
CA PRO A 149 56.46 -25.28 36.73
C PRO A 149 57.74 -26.10 36.48
N PRO A 150 57.92 -26.72 35.29
CA PRO A 150 58.93 -26.15 34.38
C PRO A 150 58.77 -26.43 32.85
N THR A 151 59.38 -25.52 32.08
CA THR A 151 60.16 -25.67 30.82
C THR A 151 59.61 -26.38 29.56
N HIS A 152 59.61 -25.60 28.45
CA HIS A 152 59.99 -25.86 27.03
C HIS A 152 60.59 -27.25 26.63
N PRO A 153 60.75 -27.60 25.33
CA PRO A 153 60.25 -27.04 24.05
C PRO A 153 59.76 -28.10 23.03
N ASP A 154 59.31 -27.62 21.86
CA ASP A 154 59.46 -28.20 20.50
C ASP A 154 58.97 -29.62 20.18
N ARG A 155 58.03 -29.72 19.21
CA ARG A 155 58.32 -30.23 17.84
C ARG A 155 57.05 -30.37 17.00
N ARG A 156 57.22 -29.98 15.73
CA ARG A 156 56.30 -30.10 14.58
C ARG A 156 56.07 -31.56 14.13
N PRO A 157 55.50 -31.79 12.93
CA PRO A 157 54.08 -31.81 12.57
C PRO A 157 53.71 -33.21 12.03
N ASN A 158 52.51 -33.35 11.45
CA ASN A 158 52.25 -33.96 10.13
C ASN A 158 51.07 -34.95 10.04
N LEU A 159 50.35 -34.78 8.93
CA LEU A 159 49.70 -35.79 8.09
C LEU A 159 48.49 -36.53 8.72
N ARG A 160 47.44 -36.91 8.00
CA ARG A 160 47.10 -36.87 6.58
C ARG A 160 45.58 -37.06 6.47
N TYR A 161 45.06 -36.72 5.30
CA TYR A 161 43.71 -36.99 4.82
C TYR A 161 43.32 -38.47 4.89
N GLU A 162 42.07 -38.73 5.20
CA GLU A 162 41.11 -39.41 4.30
C GLU A 162 39.78 -38.66 4.34
#